data_AF-A0A8T7JXA0-F1
#
_entry.id   AF-A0A8T7JXA0-F1
#
_cell.length_a   1.000
_cell.length_b   1.000
_cell.length_c   1.000
_cell.angle_alpha   90.00
_cell.angle_beta   90.00
_cell.angle_gamma   90.00
#
_symmetry.space_group_name_H-M   'P 1'
#
loop_
_entity.id
_entity.type
_entity.pdbx_description
1 polymer ?
#
loop_
_entity_poly.entity_id
_entity_poly.type
_entity_poly.pdbx_seq_one_letter_code
_entity_poly.pdbx_strand_id
1 'polypeptide(L)'
;MRYLAEVHVGDTVTVRMRMIARGAKKLHYINYMVNETQGVLASTMEVLAAHADLLRRRTSPYPPEIAAQIDAMIAQHAALDWEAHLCGVIRV
;
A
#
# COMPACT_ATOMS: atom_id res chain seq x y z
N MET A 1 5.56 -8.92 -5.47
CA MET A 1 4.81 -8.30 -6.57
C MET A 1 4.30 -9.40 -7.48
N ARG A 2 3.07 -9.29 -8.00
CA ARG A 2 2.46 -10.26 -8.92
C ARG A 2 1.90 -9.52 -10.13
N TYR A 3 2.22 -10.02 -11.32
CA TYR A 3 1.65 -9.58 -12.60
C TYR A 3 0.56 -10.58 -13.02
N LEU A 4 -0.62 -10.07 -13.36
CA LEU A 4 -1.82 -10.86 -13.62
C LEU A 4 -2.36 -10.67 -15.04
N ALA A 5 -2.19 -9.48 -15.60
CA ALA A 5 -2.50 -9.16 -16.99
C ALA A 5 -1.50 -8.12 -17.51
N GLU A 6 -1.31 -8.11 -18.83
CA GLU A 6 -0.48 -7.13 -19.52
C GLU A 6 -1.14 -5.75 -19.53
N VAL A 7 -0.31 -4.70 -19.60
CA VAL A 7 -0.75 -3.31 -19.79
C VAL A 7 -0.04 -2.78 -21.01
N HIS A 8 -0.78 -2.20 -21.94
CA HIS A 8 -0.27 -1.72 -23.21
C HIS A 8 -0.21 -0.19 -23.27
N VAL A 9 0.57 0.33 -24.22
CA VAL A 9 0.57 1.76 -24.53
C VAL A 9 -0.85 2.18 -24.92
N GLY A 10 -1.34 3.24 -24.28
CA GLY A 10 -2.70 3.75 -24.49
C GLY A 10 -3.73 3.22 -23.49
N ASP A 11 -3.42 2.18 -22.71
CA ASP A 11 -4.29 1.74 -21.62
C ASP A 11 -4.32 2.76 -20.48
N THR A 12 -5.51 2.97 -19.91
CA THR A 12 -5.69 3.75 -18.69
C THR A 12 -5.60 2.82 -17.49
N VAL A 13 -4.74 3.16 -16.54
CA VAL A 13 -4.55 2.39 -15.30
C VAL A 13 -4.80 3.25 -14.07
N THR A 14 -5.47 2.65 -13.08
CA THR A 14 -5.64 3.23 -11.74
C THR A 14 -4.94 2.35 -10.72
N VAL A 15 -4.15 2.97 -9.85
CA VAL A 15 -3.55 2.29 -8.70
C VAL A 15 -4.36 2.62 -7.45
N ARG A 16 -4.98 1.61 -6.85
CA ARG A 16 -5.67 1.70 -5.56
C ARG A 16 -4.77 1.15 -4.46
N MET A 17 -4.67 1.86 -3.35
CA MET A 17 -3.85 1.45 -2.21
C MET A 17 -4.74 1.05 -1.04
N ARG A 18 -4.36 0.00 -0.31
CA ARG A 18 -4.93 -0.35 0.98
C ARG A 18 -3.83 -0.39 2.04
N MET A 19 -3.99 0.40 3.10
CA MET A 19 -3.09 0.36 4.26
C MET A 19 -3.46 -0.83 5.15
N ILE A 20 -2.46 -1.59 5.59
CA ILE A 20 -2.65 -2.82 6.38
C ILE A 20 -2.28 -2.59 7.83
N ALA A 21 -1.06 -2.12 8.07
CA ALA A 21 -0.54 -1.92 9.42
C ALA A 21 0.60 -0.90 9.40
N ARG A 22 0.88 -0.29 10.56
CA ARG A 22 2.09 0.52 10.76
C ARG A 22 2.78 0.22 12.07
N GLY A 23 4.07 0.47 12.10
CA GLY A 23 4.89 0.48 13.30
C GLY A 23 5.19 1.92 13.68
N ALA A 24 6.20 2.15 14.51
CA ALA A 24 6.66 3.51 14.79
C ALA A 24 7.14 4.23 13.52
N LYS A 25 7.80 3.50 12.61
CA LYS A 25 8.51 4.05 11.44
C LYS A 25 8.36 3.26 10.15
N LYS A 26 7.51 2.22 10.14
CA LYS A 26 7.27 1.37 8.98
C LYS A 26 5.78 1.38 8.64
N LEU A 27 5.47 1.26 7.35
CA LEU A 27 4.11 1.13 6.84
C LEU A 27 4.03 -0.10 5.95
N HIS A 28 3.06 -0.97 6.22
CA HIS A 28 2.70 -2.11 5.39
C HIS A 28 1.41 -1.80 4.65
N TYR A 29 1.47 -1.89 3.34
CA TYR A 29 0.35 -1.60 2.45
C TYR A 29 0.43 -2.47 1.20
N ILE A 30 -0.69 -2.58 0.50
CA ILE A 30 -0.78 -3.29 -0.77
C ILE A 30 -1.40 -2.38 -1.82
N ASN A 31 -0.86 -2.43 -3.03
CA ASN A 31 -1.37 -1.72 -4.20
C ASN A 31 -2.04 -2.70 -5.16
N TYR A 32 -3.15 -2.25 -5.75
CA TYR A 32 -3.90 -2.92 -6.78
C TYR A 32 -3.90 -2.04 -8.02
N MET A 33 -3.20 -2.47 -9.06
CA MET A 33 -3.22 -1.78 -10.36
C MET A 33 -4.34 -2.37 -11.19
N VAL A 34 -5.36 -1.57 -11.49
CA VAL A 34 -6.48 -1.94 -12.34
C VAL A 34 -6.28 -1.28 -13.70
N ASN A 35 -6.28 -2.09 -14.75
CA ASN A 35 -6.39 -1.61 -16.13
C ASN A 35 -7.87 -1.31 -16.39
N GLU A 36 -8.22 -0.03 -16.42
CA GLU A 36 -9.60 0.42 -16.59
C GLU A 36 -10.08 0.27 -18.03
N THR A 37 -9.17 0.38 -19.00
CA THR A 37 -9.47 0.12 -20.41
C THR A 37 -9.96 -1.31 -20.64
N GLN A 38 -9.30 -2.27 -19.99
CA GLN A 38 -9.62 -3.70 -20.13
C GLN A 38 -10.56 -4.24 -19.04
N GLY A 39 -10.81 -3.46 -17.99
CA GLY A 39 -11.64 -3.88 -16.85
C GLY A 39 -11.03 -5.00 -16.00
N VAL A 40 -9.70 -5.13 -15.97
CA VAL A 40 -9.00 -6.23 -15.28
C VAL A 40 -8.01 -5.73 -14.22
N LEU A 41 -7.78 -6.55 -13.19
CA LEU A 41 -6.68 -6.33 -12.26
C LEU A 41 -5.37 -6.74 -12.94
N ALA A 42 -4.52 -5.77 -13.26
CA ALA A 42 -3.26 -6.00 -13.96
C ALA A 42 -2.14 -6.48 -13.03
N SER A 43 -2.03 -5.91 -11.83
CA SER A 43 -1.00 -6.32 -10.87
C SER A 43 -1.34 -6.05 -9.41
N THR A 44 -0.67 -6.76 -8.51
CA THR A 44 -0.67 -6.48 -7.07
C THR A 44 0.74 -6.34 -6.52
N MET A 45 0.93 -5.38 -5.60
CA MET A 45 2.23 -5.12 -4.97
C MET A 45 2.06 -4.84 -3.49
N GLU A 46 2.42 -5.82 -2.66
CA GLU A 46 2.58 -5.67 -1.22
C GLU A 46 3.95 -5.06 -0.89
N VAL A 47 3.96 -4.07 -0.01
CA VAL A 47 5.12 -3.23 0.29
C VAL A 47 5.27 -3.04 1.79
N LEU A 48 6.52 -3.11 2.27
CA LEU A 48 6.92 -2.61 3.58
C LEU A 48 7.83 -1.39 3.39
N ALA A 49 7.30 -0.18 3.60
CA ALA A 49 8.04 1.07 3.50
C ALA A 49 8.53 1.54 4.86
N ALA A 50 9.64 2.28 4.89
CA ALA A 50 10.18 2.90 6.09
C ALA A 50 10.23 4.42 5.95
N HIS A 51 9.77 5.14 6.97
CA HIS A 51 9.90 6.60 7.04
C HIS A 51 11.35 6.99 7.32
N ALA A 52 11.88 7.91 6.52
CA ALA A 52 13.25 8.40 6.61
C ALA A 52 13.28 9.88 6.98
N ASP A 53 14.09 10.21 7.99
CA ASP A 53 14.53 11.56 8.29
C ASP A 53 15.67 11.90 7.32
N LEU A 54 15.43 12.88 6.45
CA LEU A 54 16.37 13.28 5.41
C LEU A 54 17.56 14.09 5.95
N LEU A 55 17.42 14.76 7.11
CA LEU A 55 18.51 15.48 7.75
C LEU A 55 19.48 14.50 8.41
N ARG A 56 18.93 13.51 9.14
CA ARG A 56 19.72 12.48 9.82
C ARG A 56 20.15 11.34 8.90
N ARG A 57 19.57 11.25 7.68
CA ARG A 57 19.75 10.16 6.71
C ARG A 57 19.53 8.78 7.33
N ARG A 58 18.50 8.64 8.16
CA ARG A 58 18.14 7.40 8.87
C ARG A 58 16.63 7.27 8.99
N THR A 59 16.15 6.06 9.25
CA THR A 59 14.73 5.85 9.54
C THR A 59 14.35 6.49 10.88
N SER A 60 13.22 7.20 10.93
CA SER A 60 12.70 7.86 12.13
C SER A 60 11.23 7.50 12.35
N PRO A 61 10.71 7.60 13.58
CA PRO A 61 9.27 7.51 13.80
C PRO A 61 8.51 8.56 12.98
N TYR A 62 7.29 8.22 12.58
CA TYR A 62 6.37 9.21 12.01
C TYR A 62 6.07 10.31 13.04
N PRO A 63 5.91 11.58 12.62
CA PRO A 63 5.34 12.61 13.48
C PRO A 63 3.98 12.17 14.03
N PRO A 64 3.63 12.48 15.31
CA PRO A 64 2.41 11.97 15.95
C PRO A 64 1.13 12.22 15.15
N GLU A 65 1.00 13.40 14.55
CA GLU A 65 -0.13 13.81 13.72
C GLU A 65 -0.26 12.98 12.44
N ILE A 66 0.87 12.57 11.84
CA ILE A 66 0.89 11.71 10.66
C ILE A 66 0.60 10.26 11.05
N ALA A 67 1.15 9.79 12.17
CA ALA A 67 0.86 8.47 12.72
C ALA A 67 -0.64 8.29 12.97
N ALA A 68 -1.31 9.30 13.56
CA ALA A 68 -2.75 9.28 13.79
C ALA A 68 -3.58 9.23 12.49
N GLN A 69 -3.16 9.96 11.45
CA GLN A 69 -3.82 9.89 10.13
C GLN A 69 -3.65 8.51 9.48
N ILE A 70 -2.47 7.90 9.59
CA ILE A 70 -2.22 6.55 9.10
C ILE A 70 -3.11 5.55 9.86
N ASP A 71 -3.23 5.67 11.18
CA ASP A 71 -4.09 4.79 11.98
C ASP A 71 -5.56 4.91 11.60
N ALA A 72 -6.06 6.13 11.38
CA ALA A 72 -7.41 6.35 10.91
C ALA A 72 -7.67 5.68 9.54
N MET A 73 -6.71 5.79 8.63
CA MET A 73 -6.78 5.17 7.31
C MET A 73 -6.69 3.63 7.37
N ILE A 74 -5.86 3.07 8.26
CA ILE A 74 -5.82 1.63 8.53
C ILE A 74 -7.18 1.16 9.06
N ALA A 75 -7.78 1.88 10.01
CA ALA A 75 -9.10 1.52 10.56
C ALA A 75 -10.20 1.55 9.48
N GLN A 76 -10.20 2.59 8.62
CA GLN A 76 -11.12 2.67 7.48
C GLN A 76 -10.94 1.49 6.51
N HIS A 77 -9.69 1.14 6.17
CA HIS A 77 -9.39 0.03 5.28
C HIS A 77 -9.65 -1.35 5.90
N ALA A 78 -9.55 -1.49 7.22
CA ALA A 78 -9.88 -2.71 7.94
C ALA A 78 -11.40 -2.97 7.95
N ALA A 79 -12.22 -1.92 7.81
CA ALA A 79 -13.68 -2.00 7.76
C ALA A 79 -14.25 -2.34 6.37
N LEU A 80 -13.40 -2.51 5.34
CA LEU A 80 -13.84 -3.00 4.03
C LEU A 80 -14.36 -4.44 4.12
N ASP A 81 -15.35 -4.77 3.30
CA ASP A 81 -16.07 -6.05 3.30
C ASP A 81 -15.34 -7.20 2.58
N TRP A 82 -14.10 -6.96 2.14
CA TRP A 82 -13.25 -7.95 1.48
C TRP A 82 -11.85 -7.99 2.10
N GLU A 83 -11.18 -9.13 1.98
CA GLU A 83 -9.85 -9.34 2.55
C GLU A 83 -8.72 -8.91 1.60
N ALA A 84 -7.65 -8.32 2.15
CA ALA A 84 -6.47 -7.99 1.36
C ALA A 84 -5.68 -9.27 1.01
N HIS A 85 -5.34 -9.45 -0.27
CA HIS A 85 -4.54 -10.59 -0.72
C HIS A 85 -3.05 -10.40 -0.43
N LEU A 86 -2.64 -10.69 0.79
CA LEU A 86 -1.26 -10.56 1.27
C LEU A 86 -0.47 -11.87 1.09
N CYS A 87 0.87 -11.78 1.02
CA CYS A 87 1.75 -12.95 0.92
C CYS A 87 1.87 -13.74 2.22
N GLY A 88 1.39 -13.20 3.34
CA GLY A 88 1.47 -13.84 4.64
C GLY A 88 2.86 -13.78 5.30
N VAL A 89 3.89 -13.18 4.68
CA VAL A 89 5.25 -13.08 5.24
C VAL A 89 5.55 -11.73 5.88
N ILE A 90 5.02 -10.63 5.32
CA ILE A 90 5.30 -9.29 5.85
C ILE A 90 4.55 -9.09 7.18
N ARG A 91 5.28 -8.60 8.18
CA ARG A 91 4.79 -8.21 9.51
C ARG A 91 5.43 -6.88 9.89
N VAL A 92 4.70 -6.06 10.62
CA VAL A 92 5.10 -4.73 11.07
C VAL A 92 5.31 -4.69 12.56
#